data_AF-A0A8X6MJ46-F1
#
_entry.id   AF-A0A8X6MJ46-F1
#
_cell.length_a   1.000
_cell.length_b   1.000
_cell.length_c   1.000
_cell.angle_alpha   90.00
_cell.angle_beta   90.00
_cell.angle_gamma   90.00
#
_symmetry.space_group_name_H-M   'P 1'
#
loop_
_entity.id
_entity.type
_entity.pdbx_description
1 polymer ?
#
loop_
_entity_poly.entity_id
_entity_poly.type
_entity_poly.pdbx_seq_one_letter_code
_entity_poly.pdbx_strand_id
1 'polypeptide(L)'
;MRKIVKINDYKFDALIDTGSTVTLVWYNVQANLGMPTLNPMKIKLTAFGKGEIQLIGSFKSTIDMKNRKFKTDVYVIDNSL
;
A
#
# COMPACT_ATOMS: atom_id res chain seq x y z
N MET A 1 7.41 -6.93 -11.24
CA MET A 1 6.70 -8.21 -11.51
C MET A 1 5.35 -8.18 -10.81
N ARG A 2 4.26 -8.67 -11.39
CA ARG A 2 2.94 -8.68 -10.73
C ARG A 2 2.63 -9.98 -9.99
N LYS A 3 1.94 -9.88 -8.85
CA LYS A 3 1.53 -11.01 -7.99
C LYS A 3 0.18 -10.73 -7.34
N ILE A 4 -0.64 -11.77 -7.24
CA ILE A 4 -1.81 -11.74 -6.37
C ILE A 4 -1.34 -11.78 -4.91
N VAL A 5 -1.77 -10.76 -4.16
CA VAL A 5 -1.58 -10.65 -2.72
C VAL A 5 -2.94 -10.62 -2.04
N LYS A 6 -2.96 -10.98 -0.77
CA LYS A 6 -4.15 -10.94 0.09
C LYS A 6 -3.85 -10.07 1.30
N ILE A 7 -4.75 -9.12 1.59
CA ILE A 7 -4.78 -8.36 2.84
C ILE A 7 -6.17 -8.55 3.42
N ASN A 8 -6.25 -8.92 4.70
CA ASN A 8 -7.50 -9.38 5.32
C ASN A 8 -8.12 -10.50 4.46
N ASP A 9 -9.33 -10.34 3.95
CA ASP A 9 -9.99 -11.28 3.03
C ASP A 9 -10.01 -10.85 1.56
N TYR A 10 -9.43 -9.69 1.26
CA TYR A 10 -9.42 -9.11 -0.08
C TYR A 10 -8.16 -9.53 -0.85
N LYS A 11 -8.34 -10.07 -2.06
CA LYS A 11 -7.26 -10.43 -2.98
C LYS A 11 -7.20 -9.43 -4.12
N PHE A 12 -6.00 -8.98 -4.46
CA PHE A 12 -5.79 -8.05 -5.56
C PHE A 12 -4.42 -8.26 -6.20
N ASP A 13 -4.28 -7.77 -7.43
CA ASP A 13 -3.01 -7.80 -8.15
C ASP A 13 -2.13 -6.62 -7.70
N ALA A 14 -0.91 -6.93 -7.27
CA ALA A 14 0.07 -5.98 -6.78
C ALA A 14 1.37 -6.04 -7.59
N LEU A 15 1.99 -4.89 -7.77
CA LEU A 15 3.33 -4.79 -8.30
C LEU A 15 4.33 -5.13 -7.18
N ILE A 16 5.13 -6.16 -7.40
CA ILE A 16 6.35 -6.41 -6.64
C ILE A 16 7.43 -5.49 -7.22
N ASP A 17 7.77 -4.49 -6.42
CA ASP A 17 8.76 -3.46 -6.73
C ASP A 17 9.86 -3.47 -5.68
N THR A 18 11.05 -3.95 -6.07
CA THR A 18 12.23 -3.97 -5.19
C THR A 18 12.97 -2.62 -5.14
N GLY A 19 12.59 -1.66 -6.01
CA GLY A 19 13.13 -0.31 -6.01
C GLY A 19 12.43 0.62 -5.01
N SER A 20 11.27 0.20 -4.49
CA SER A 20 10.56 0.94 -3.44
C SER A 20 11.01 0.49 -2.04
N THR A 21 11.19 1.45 -1.14
CA THR A 21 11.43 1.23 0.29
C THR A 21 10.13 1.07 1.09
N VAL A 22 8.97 1.31 0.48
CA VAL A 22 7.67 1.33 1.16
C VAL A 22 6.61 0.56 0.38
N THR A 23 5.61 0.03 1.09
CA THR A 23 4.43 -0.58 0.48
C THR A 23 3.35 0.47 0.27
N LEU A 24 2.95 0.70 -0.97
CA LEU A 24 1.87 1.63 -1.33
C LEU A 24 0.61 0.89 -1.75
N VAL A 25 -0.54 1.44 -1.37
CA VAL A 25 -1.85 1.05 -1.89
C VAL A 25 -2.65 2.27 -2.30
N TRP A 26 -3.42 2.11 -3.36
CA TRP A 26 -4.40 3.10 -3.80
C TRP A 26 -5.54 3.22 -2.78
N TYR A 27 -6.10 4.41 -2.64
CA TYR A 27 -7.23 4.68 -1.75
C TYR A 27 -8.44 3.79 -2.05
N ASN A 28 -8.75 3.54 -3.33
CA ASN A 28 -9.84 2.63 -3.69
C ASN A 28 -9.58 1.17 -3.25
N VAL A 29 -8.33 0.72 -3.22
CA VAL A 29 -7.97 -0.60 -2.71
C VAL A 29 -8.18 -0.62 -1.20
N GLN A 30 -7.76 0.42 -0.48
CA GLN A 30 -7.98 0.54 0.96
C GLN A 30 -9.47 0.48 1.35
N ALA A 31 -10.35 1.08 0.54
CA ALA A 31 -11.79 0.99 0.76
C ALA A 31 -12.30 -0.46 0.77
N ASN A 32 -11.74 -1.32 -0.09
CA ASN A 32 -12.07 -2.74 -0.16
C ASN A 32 -11.44 -3.58 0.97
N LEU A 33 -10.50 -3.02 1.75
CA LEU A 33 -9.86 -3.72 2.88
C LEU A 33 -10.68 -3.65 4.18
N GLY A 34 -11.89 -3.07 4.13
CA GLY A 34 -12.69 -2.78 5.33
C GLY A 34 -12.33 -1.44 5.97
N MET A 35 -11.74 -0.52 5.20
CA MET A 35 -11.41 0.85 5.61
C MET A 35 -10.65 0.93 6.95
N PRO A 36 -9.44 0.33 7.07
CA PRO A 36 -8.66 0.45 8.29
C PRO A 36 -8.41 1.92 8.66
N THR A 37 -8.54 2.24 9.95
CA THR A 37 -8.22 3.57 10.48
C THR A 37 -6.81 3.97 10.09
N LEU A 38 -6.67 5.14 9.46
CA LEU A 38 -5.40 5.63 8.99
C LEU A 38 -4.74 6.50 10.05
N ASN A 39 -3.46 6.24 10.29
CA ASN A 39 -2.61 7.11 11.08
C ASN A 39 -2.16 8.30 10.22
N PRO A 40 -2.25 9.54 10.73
CA PRO A 40 -1.72 10.69 10.02
C PRO A 40 -0.20 10.58 9.91
N MET A 41 0.33 10.95 8.76
CA MET A 41 1.74 10.79 8.42
C MET A 41 2.33 12.15 8.04
N LYS A 42 3.51 12.47 8.60
CA LYS A 42 4.31 13.64 8.21
C LYS A 42 5.52 13.24 7.37
N ILE A 43 5.36 12.21 6.53
CA ILE A 43 6.43 11.72 5.65
C ILE A 43 6.08 12.09 4.22
N LYS A 44 7.08 12.58 3.49
CA LYS A 44 7.00 12.83 2.06
C LYS A 44 7.71 11.69 1.33
N LEU A 45 7.05 11.12 0.32
CA LEU A 45 7.67 10.15 -0.57
C LEU A 45 8.06 10.87 -1.86
N THR A 46 9.11 10.41 -2.53
CA THR A 46 9.50 10.96 -3.84
C THR A 46 9.41 9.85 -4.88
N ALA A 47 8.77 10.13 -6.01
CA ALA A 47 8.70 9.21 -7.13
C ALA A 47 9.38 9.78 -8.37
N PHE A 48 10.04 8.89 -9.12
CA PHE A 48 10.68 9.23 -10.37
C PHE A 48 9.64 9.82 -11.35
N GLY A 49 9.92 11.01 -11.88
CA GLY A 49 9.05 11.70 -12.85
C GLY A 49 7.79 12.37 -12.28
N LYS A 50 7.45 12.18 -10.99
CA LYS A 50 6.27 12.80 -10.37
C LYS A 50 6.56 13.74 -9.19
N GLY A 51 7.81 13.76 -8.69
CA GLY A 51 8.18 14.62 -7.56
C GLY A 51 7.67 14.08 -6.23
N GLU A 52 7.28 14.97 -5.33
CA GLU A 52 6.76 14.59 -4.01
C GLU A 52 5.34 14.00 -4.10
N ILE A 53 5.14 12.88 -3.42
CA ILE A 53 3.87 12.18 -3.26
C ILE A 53 3.31 12.49 -1.87
N GLN A 54 2.09 13.02 -1.84
CA GLN A 54 1.33 13.20 -0.61
C GLN A 54 0.64 11.89 -0.21
N LEU A 55 0.87 11.46 1.03
CA LEU A 55 0.18 10.33 1.63
C LEU A 55 -1.13 10.77 2.26
N ILE A 56 -2.17 9.95 2.14
CA ILE A 56 -3.41 10.09 2.90
C ILE A 56 -3.19 9.62 4.35
N GLY A 57 -2.40 8.57 4.53
CA GLY A 57 -2.04 8.03 5.84
C GLY A 57 -1.42 6.66 5.75
N SER A 58 -1.30 5.98 6.90
CA SER A 58 -0.75 4.62 6.97
C SER A 58 -1.52 3.72 7.92
N PHE A 59 -1.41 2.42 7.71
CA PHE A 59 -1.91 1.40 8.64
C PHE A 59 -0.99 0.20 8.65
N LYS A 60 -0.99 -0.55 9.75
CA LYS A 60 -0.26 -1.82 9.85
C LYS A 60 -1.14 -2.95 9.35
N SER A 61 -0.57 -3.85 8.56
CA SER A 61 -1.30 -5.04 8.14
C SER A 61 -0.39 -6.24 7.88
N THR A 62 -1.02 -7.40 7.70
CA THR A 62 -0.36 -8.62 7.26
C THR A 62 -0.72 -8.87 5.79
N ILE A 63 0.29 -8.89 4.93
CA ILE A 63 0.17 -9.26 3.53
C ILE A 63 0.45 -10.75 3.42
N ASP A 64 -0.47 -11.50 2.83
CA ASP A 64 -0.29 -12.90 2.46
C ASP A 64 0.00 -13.00 0.96
N MET A 65 1.15 -13.58 0.63
CA MET A 65 1.53 -13.92 -0.73
C MET A 65 1.96 -15.38 -0.78
N LYS A 66 1.15 -16.22 -1.42
CA LYS A 66 1.40 -17.67 -1.58
C LYS A 66 1.66 -18.37 -0.24
N ASN A 67 0.83 -18.11 0.77
CA ASN A 67 0.93 -18.66 2.13
C ASN A 67 2.14 -18.15 2.94
N ARG A 68 2.87 -17.15 2.42
CA ARG A 68 3.88 -16.42 3.19
C ARG A 68 3.28 -15.12 3.68
N LYS A 69 3.38 -14.89 4.98
CA LYS A 69 2.78 -13.74 5.66
C LYS A 69 3.87 -12.74 6.05
N PHE A 70 3.63 -11.46 5.74
CA PHE A 70 4.55 -10.36 6.01
C PHE A 70 3.78 -9.27 6.76
N LYS A 71 4.26 -8.91 7.95
CA LYS A 71 3.75 -7.73 8.66
C LYS A 71 4.48 -6.50 8.13
N THR A 72 3.76 -5.48 7.73
CA THR A 72 4.35 -4.25 7.20
C THR A 72 3.46 -3.05 7.45
N ASP A 73 4.05 -1.86 7.42
CA ASP A 73 3.34 -0.60 7.31
C ASP A 73 2.92 -0.40 5.84
N VAL A 74 1.64 -0.12 5.63
CA VAL A 74 1.04 0.12 4.33
C VAL A 74 0.64 1.58 4.24
N TYR A 75 1.10 2.27 3.19
CA TYR A 75 0.85 3.68 2.96
C TYR A 75 -0.21 3.86 1.88
N VAL A 76 -1.16 4.76 2.15
CA VAL A 76 -2.30 5.01 1.26
C VAL A 76 -2.04 6.29 0.48
N ILE A 77 -2.20 6.20 -0.84
CA ILE A 77 -2.09 7.33 -1.78
C ILE A 77 -3.41 7.54 -2.51
N ASP A 78 -3.63 8.78 -2.96
CA ASP A 78 -4.79 9.11 -3.80
C ASP A 78 -4.70 8.37 -5.14
N ASN A 79 -5.84 8.03 -5.73
CA ASN A 79 -5.91 7.36 -7.03
C ASN A 79 -5.59 8.31 -8.20
N SER A 80 -5.59 9.63 -7.98
CA SER A 80 -5.34 10.64 -9.02
C SER A 80 -3.86 10.82 -9.39
N LEU A 81 -2.97 10.01 -8.81
CA LEU A 81 -1.53 10.20 -8.86
C LEU A 81 -0.95 9.92 -10.24
#